data_AF-A0A1G7HGZ4-F1
#
_entry.id   AF-A0A1G7HGZ4-F1
#
_cell.length_a   1.000
_cell.length_b   1.000
_cell.length_c   1.000
_cell.angle_alpha   90.00
_cell.angle_beta   90.00
_cell.angle_gamma   90.00
#
_symmetry.space_group_name_H-M   'P 1'
#
loop_
_entity.id
_entity.type
_entity.pdbx_description
1 polymer ?
#
loop_
_entity_poly.entity_id
_entity_poly.type
_entity_poly.pdbx_seq_one_letter_code
_entity_poly.pdbx_strand_id
1 'polypeptide(L)'
;MLEDVTEKNLARFYQIAQEIWNQLPPKARFRPLEDGKVLARHADLMASWTEELVQGFYDTLFGHPATRKIFREGERPAREKTLRDWYLRTIRGPFNGQYFAWQALVGLVHVRRGVTNAMMAAMWNWVTEKVSEKARAHLPPEEARALEDAWRRLAFTATALIAEEYLQGYLEALALSDRQDPEAFAQKAQMAAAALLAQISP
;
A
#
# COMPACT_ATOMS: atom_id res chain seq x y z
N MET A 1 4.77 -4.66 -28.63
CA MET A 1 4.84 -3.21 -28.32
C MET A 1 4.11 -2.84 -27.02
N LEU A 2 3.01 -3.51 -26.64
CA LEU A 2 2.42 -3.40 -25.29
C LEU A 2 3.17 -4.23 -24.24
N GLU A 3 3.66 -5.43 -24.61
CA GLU A 3 4.42 -6.33 -23.71
C GLU A 3 5.73 -5.71 -23.20
N ASP A 4 6.46 -5.02 -24.08
CA ASP A 4 7.75 -4.35 -23.80
C ASP A 4 7.62 -3.10 -22.88
N VAL A 5 6.44 -2.46 -22.89
CA VAL A 5 6.10 -1.37 -21.95
C VAL A 5 5.76 -1.93 -20.57
N THR A 6 5.07 -3.07 -20.49
CA THR A 6 4.79 -3.74 -19.20
C THR A 6 6.04 -4.28 -18.51
N GLU A 7 6.98 -4.87 -19.22
CA GLU A 7 8.21 -5.41 -18.62
C GLU A 7 9.15 -4.32 -18.09
N LYS A 8 9.36 -3.23 -18.84
CA LYS A 8 10.14 -2.07 -18.38
C LYS A 8 9.51 -1.38 -17.17
N ASN A 9 8.18 -1.30 -17.15
CA ASN A 9 7.45 -0.77 -16.00
C ASN A 9 7.60 -1.68 -14.76
N LEU A 10 7.57 -3.00 -14.93
CA LEU A 10 7.78 -3.96 -13.84
C LEU A 10 9.18 -3.83 -13.25
N ALA A 11 10.23 -3.83 -14.07
CA ALA A 11 11.61 -3.69 -13.62
C ALA A 11 11.84 -2.43 -12.78
N ARG A 12 11.22 -1.31 -13.20
CA ARG A 12 11.21 -0.06 -12.42
C ARG A 12 10.58 -0.24 -11.04
N PHE A 13 9.37 -0.79 -10.95
CA PHE A 13 8.71 -0.97 -9.64
C PHE A 13 9.45 -1.93 -8.72
N TYR A 14 10.17 -2.90 -9.29
CA TYR A 14 11.08 -3.75 -8.53
C TYR A 14 12.23 -2.97 -7.92
N GLN A 15 12.87 -2.12 -8.71
CA GLN A 15 13.98 -1.29 -8.23
C GLN A 15 13.50 -0.35 -7.12
N ILE A 16 12.41 0.38 -7.35
CA ILE A 16 11.83 1.30 -6.35
C ILE A 16 11.45 0.54 -5.07
N ALA A 17 10.75 -0.59 -5.21
CA ALA A 17 10.39 -1.39 -4.05
C ALA A 17 11.62 -1.89 -3.28
N GLN A 18 12.71 -2.26 -3.97
CA GLN A 18 13.96 -2.71 -3.34
C GLN A 18 14.68 -1.56 -2.61
N GLU A 19 14.73 -0.38 -3.21
CA GLU A 19 15.33 0.82 -2.61
C GLU A 19 14.59 1.22 -1.34
N ILE A 20 13.25 1.28 -1.39
CA ILE A 20 12.42 1.55 -0.22
C ILE A 20 12.60 0.45 0.82
N TRP A 21 12.56 -0.81 0.40
CA TRP A 21 12.74 -1.96 1.28
C TRP A 21 14.03 -1.85 2.10
N ASN A 22 15.13 -1.43 1.49
CA ASN A 22 16.43 -1.27 2.14
C ASN A 22 16.46 -0.15 3.20
N GLN A 23 15.56 0.83 3.11
CA GLN A 23 15.42 1.89 4.12
C GLN A 23 14.63 1.42 5.34
N LEU A 24 13.74 0.42 5.18
CA LEU A 24 12.90 -0.07 6.25
C LEU A 24 13.70 -0.94 7.25
N PRO A 25 13.74 -0.61 8.55
CA PRO A 25 14.46 -1.40 9.53
C PRO A 25 13.96 -2.85 9.57
N PRO A 26 14.83 -3.87 9.46
CA PRO A 26 14.41 -5.28 9.37
C PRO A 26 13.51 -5.76 10.50
N LYS A 27 13.66 -5.22 11.72
CA LYS A 27 12.83 -5.56 12.88
C LYS A 27 11.44 -4.91 12.86
N ALA A 28 11.27 -3.82 12.13
CA ALA A 28 10.03 -3.04 12.08
C ALA A 28 9.18 -3.32 10.85
N ARG A 29 9.78 -3.84 9.77
CA ARG A 29 9.09 -4.22 8.53
C ARG A 29 8.61 -5.66 8.52
N PHE A 30 7.78 -5.99 7.54
CA PHE A 30 7.34 -7.36 7.27
C PHE A 30 8.51 -8.29 7.00
N ARG A 31 8.47 -9.48 7.59
CA ARG A 31 9.49 -10.51 7.46
C ARG A 31 8.93 -11.62 6.56
N PRO A 32 9.29 -11.67 5.27
CA PRO A 32 8.59 -12.52 4.31
C PRO A 32 8.51 -14.00 4.66
N LEU A 33 9.54 -14.53 5.31
CA LEU A 33 9.58 -15.94 5.70
C LEU A 33 8.78 -16.19 6.99
N GLU A 34 9.01 -15.42 8.04
CA GLU A 34 8.39 -15.65 9.35
C GLU A 34 6.94 -15.18 9.37
N ASP A 35 6.67 -13.95 8.95
CA ASP A 35 5.32 -13.39 8.94
C ASP A 35 4.48 -14.03 7.83
N GLY A 36 5.10 -14.37 6.69
CA GLY A 36 4.44 -15.11 5.62
C GLY A 36 3.94 -16.49 6.05
N LYS A 37 4.67 -17.20 6.91
CA LYS A 37 4.22 -18.47 7.50
C LYS A 37 2.99 -18.29 8.40
N VAL A 38 2.93 -17.20 9.15
CA VAL A 38 1.77 -16.88 9.99
C VAL A 38 0.54 -16.61 9.13
N LEU A 39 0.70 -15.76 8.09
CA LEU A 39 -0.41 -15.45 7.18
C LEU A 39 -0.88 -16.70 6.43
N ALA A 40 0.04 -17.52 5.92
CA ALA A 40 -0.30 -18.76 5.24
C ALA A 40 -1.09 -19.74 6.12
N ARG A 41 -0.73 -19.86 7.41
CA ARG A 41 -1.43 -20.71 8.37
C ARG A 41 -2.89 -20.30 8.57
N HIS A 42 -3.17 -19.00 8.57
CA HIS A 42 -4.51 -18.46 8.82
C HIS A 42 -5.23 -18.02 7.55
N ALA A 43 -4.67 -18.28 6.36
CA ALA A 43 -5.17 -17.74 5.10
C ALA A 43 -6.64 -18.11 4.81
N ASP A 44 -7.05 -19.35 5.09
CA ASP A 44 -8.44 -19.78 4.87
C ASP A 44 -9.42 -19.13 5.85
N LEU A 45 -9.02 -18.97 7.11
CA LEU A 45 -9.80 -18.24 8.11
C LEU A 45 -9.94 -16.77 7.70
N MET A 46 -8.83 -16.12 7.33
CA MET A 46 -8.86 -14.74 6.86
C MET A 46 -9.71 -14.58 5.59
N ALA A 47 -9.63 -15.54 4.66
CA ALA A 47 -10.43 -15.54 3.44
C ALA A 47 -11.95 -15.57 3.76
N SER A 48 -12.36 -16.22 4.85
CA SER A 48 -13.77 -16.22 5.28
C SER A 48 -14.30 -14.84 5.68
N TRP A 49 -13.42 -13.89 6.01
CA TRP A 49 -13.79 -12.52 6.40
C TRP A 49 -13.90 -11.56 5.21
N THR A 50 -13.57 -12.02 4.00
CA THR A 50 -13.38 -11.14 2.83
C THR A 50 -14.61 -10.31 2.50
N GLU A 51 -15.81 -10.91 2.47
CA GLU A 51 -17.02 -10.19 2.07
C GLU A 51 -17.39 -9.08 3.07
N GLU A 52 -17.30 -9.37 4.37
CA GLU A 52 -17.56 -8.39 5.42
C GLU A 52 -16.52 -7.25 5.40
N LEU A 53 -15.24 -7.60 5.22
CA LEU A 53 -14.17 -6.62 5.10
C LEU A 53 -14.37 -5.70 3.89
N VAL A 54 -14.68 -6.27 2.73
CA VAL A 54 -14.90 -5.50 1.49
C VAL A 54 -16.11 -4.59 1.63
N GLN A 55 -17.22 -5.11 2.15
CA GLN A 55 -18.43 -4.32 2.37
C GLN A 55 -18.16 -3.16 3.35
N GLY A 56 -17.61 -3.45 4.54
CA GLY A 56 -17.33 -2.42 5.54
C GLY A 56 -16.34 -1.37 5.07
N PHE A 57 -15.35 -1.75 4.25
CA PHE A 57 -14.38 -0.84 3.67
C PHE A 57 -15.05 0.18 2.75
N TYR A 58 -15.90 -0.29 1.84
CA TYR A 58 -16.60 0.61 0.92
C TYR A 58 -17.74 1.37 1.59
N ASP A 59 -18.42 0.81 2.58
CA ASP A 59 -19.39 1.57 3.38
C ASP A 59 -18.71 2.74 4.09
N THR A 60 -17.52 2.52 4.66
CA THR A 60 -16.70 3.59 5.28
C THR A 60 -16.34 4.67 4.25
N LEU A 61 -15.86 4.28 3.08
CA LEU A 61 -15.47 5.21 2.02
C LEU A 61 -16.63 6.01 1.43
N PHE A 62 -17.78 5.39 1.19
CA PHE A 62 -18.97 6.04 0.64
C PHE A 62 -19.74 6.87 1.68
N GLY A 63 -19.55 6.56 2.97
CA GLY A 63 -20.10 7.29 4.11
C GLY A 63 -19.37 8.60 4.44
N HIS A 64 -18.13 8.78 3.96
CA HIS A 64 -17.35 10.00 4.19
C HIS A 64 -17.25 10.87 2.92
N PRO A 65 -17.71 12.15 2.93
CA PRO A 65 -17.78 12.99 1.72
C PRO A 65 -16.46 13.14 0.95
N ALA A 66 -15.33 13.26 1.66
CA ALA A 66 -14.03 13.50 1.01
C ALA A 66 -13.51 12.27 0.25
N THR A 67 -13.87 11.06 0.67
CA THR A 67 -13.54 9.82 -0.05
C THR A 67 -14.61 9.46 -1.07
N ARG A 68 -15.90 9.71 -0.77
CA ARG A 68 -17.01 9.48 -1.70
C ARG A 68 -16.82 10.19 -3.04
N LYS A 69 -16.33 11.44 -3.03
CA LYS A 69 -16.10 12.25 -4.25
C LYS A 69 -15.08 11.65 -5.23
N ILE A 70 -14.28 10.67 -4.80
CA ILE A 70 -13.31 9.96 -5.66
C ILE A 70 -13.99 8.93 -6.58
N PHE A 71 -15.18 8.49 -6.21
CA PHE A 71 -15.95 7.49 -6.94
C PHE A 71 -16.91 8.13 -7.92
N ARG A 72 -17.08 7.48 -9.08
CA ARG A 72 -18.15 7.78 -10.03
C ARG A 72 -19.35 6.88 -9.72
N GLU A 73 -20.52 7.32 -10.16
CA GLU A 73 -21.74 6.53 -10.07
C GLU A 73 -21.55 5.16 -10.76
N GLY A 74 -22.10 4.11 -10.14
CA GLY A 74 -22.00 2.73 -10.66
C GLY A 74 -20.64 2.04 -10.49
N GLU A 75 -19.58 2.72 -9.99
CA GLU A 75 -18.26 2.09 -9.88
C GLU A 75 -18.13 1.10 -8.71
N ARG A 76 -18.99 1.17 -7.69
CA ARG A 76 -18.84 0.42 -6.43
C ARG A 76 -18.65 -1.09 -6.63
N PRO A 77 -19.47 -1.81 -7.42
CA PRO A 77 -19.31 -3.27 -7.57
C PRO A 77 -17.95 -3.68 -8.16
N ALA A 78 -17.45 -2.92 -9.14
CA ALA A 78 -16.15 -3.18 -9.75
C ALA A 78 -14.98 -2.91 -8.77
N ARG A 79 -15.16 -1.91 -7.90
CA ARG A 79 -14.17 -1.54 -6.87
C ARG A 79 -14.13 -2.58 -5.75
N GLU A 80 -15.29 -3.03 -5.28
CA GLU A 80 -15.41 -4.14 -4.33
C GLU A 80 -14.75 -5.41 -4.87
N LYS A 81 -14.93 -5.74 -6.15
CA LYS A 81 -14.21 -6.85 -6.79
C LYS A 81 -12.69 -6.69 -6.72
N THR A 82 -12.19 -5.50 -7.04
CA THR A 82 -10.75 -5.24 -7.04
C THR A 82 -10.15 -5.39 -5.64
N LEU A 83 -10.84 -4.88 -4.61
CA LEU A 83 -10.39 -5.03 -3.21
C LEU A 83 -10.43 -6.49 -2.75
N ARG A 84 -11.48 -7.24 -3.10
CA ARG A 84 -11.59 -8.67 -2.82
C ARG A 84 -10.40 -9.45 -3.39
N ASP A 85 -10.13 -9.26 -4.68
CA ASP A 85 -9.04 -9.93 -5.37
C ASP A 85 -7.68 -9.53 -4.76
N TRP A 86 -7.51 -8.24 -4.43
CA TRP A 86 -6.32 -7.74 -3.76
C TRP A 86 -6.12 -8.37 -2.37
N TYR A 87 -7.17 -8.44 -1.55
CA TYR A 87 -7.10 -9.00 -0.19
C TYR A 87 -6.74 -10.47 -0.23
N LEU A 88 -7.40 -11.26 -1.07
CA LEU A 88 -7.15 -12.70 -1.23
C LEU A 88 -5.72 -12.97 -1.73
N ARG A 89 -5.20 -12.17 -2.66
CA ARG A 89 -3.80 -12.27 -3.10
C ARG A 89 -2.82 -11.89 -1.99
N THR A 90 -3.20 -10.92 -1.15
CA THR A 90 -2.37 -10.38 -0.06
C THR A 90 -2.20 -11.37 1.07
N ILE A 91 -3.27 -12.05 1.51
CA ILE A 91 -3.19 -13.04 2.60
C ILE A 91 -2.47 -14.33 2.19
N ARG A 92 -2.45 -14.67 0.89
CA ARG A 92 -1.87 -15.92 0.36
C ARG A 92 -0.41 -15.82 -0.08
N GLY A 93 0.08 -14.62 -0.39
CA GLY A 93 1.40 -14.48 -1.01
C GLY A 93 1.45 -15.08 -2.44
N PRO A 94 2.65 -15.40 -2.97
CA PRO A 94 3.96 -15.32 -2.31
C PRO A 94 4.36 -13.88 -2.00
N PHE A 95 5.12 -13.70 -0.91
CA PHE A 95 5.66 -12.42 -0.45
C PHE A 95 7.10 -12.22 -0.97
N ASN A 96 7.22 -12.09 -2.29
CA ASN A 96 8.50 -11.89 -2.98
C ASN A 96 8.63 -10.44 -3.50
N GLY A 97 9.72 -10.13 -4.20
CA GLY A 97 9.92 -8.81 -4.81
C GLY A 97 8.76 -8.39 -5.73
N GLN A 98 8.12 -9.32 -6.46
CA GLN A 98 6.95 -9.02 -7.30
C GLN A 98 5.78 -8.48 -6.49
N TYR A 99 5.52 -9.10 -5.34
CA TYR A 99 4.45 -8.66 -4.47
C TYR A 99 4.67 -7.24 -3.97
N PHE A 100 5.90 -6.90 -3.54
CA PHE A 100 6.20 -5.55 -3.05
C PHE A 100 6.26 -4.52 -4.16
N ALA A 101 6.77 -4.87 -5.35
CA ALA A 101 6.67 -4.05 -6.55
C ALA A 101 5.21 -3.78 -6.94
N TRP A 102 4.34 -4.78 -6.81
CA TRP A 102 2.90 -4.61 -7.02
C TRP A 102 2.27 -3.66 -6.00
N GLN A 103 2.68 -3.70 -4.71
CA GLN A 103 2.21 -2.73 -3.73
C GLN A 103 2.65 -1.30 -4.06
N ALA A 104 3.87 -1.10 -4.58
CA ALA A 104 4.30 0.21 -5.08
C ALA A 104 3.41 0.69 -6.25
N LEU A 105 3.17 -0.17 -7.24
CA LEU A 105 2.26 0.14 -8.36
C LEU A 105 0.83 0.49 -7.89
N VAL A 106 0.32 -0.20 -6.87
CA VAL A 106 -0.97 0.12 -6.27
C VAL A 106 -0.99 1.58 -5.79
N GLY A 107 0.13 2.13 -5.31
CA GLY A 107 0.25 3.54 -4.96
C GLY A 107 -0.06 4.48 -6.13
N LEU A 108 0.56 4.27 -7.30
CA LEU A 108 0.29 5.09 -8.49
C LEU A 108 -1.15 5.01 -8.99
N VAL A 109 -1.79 3.84 -8.86
CA VAL A 109 -3.22 3.69 -9.20
C VAL A 109 -4.08 4.63 -8.35
N HIS A 110 -3.74 4.78 -7.07
CA HIS A 110 -4.43 5.68 -6.16
C HIS A 110 -4.12 7.17 -6.44
N VAL A 111 -2.85 7.50 -6.76
CA VAL A 111 -2.45 8.85 -7.23
C VAL A 111 -3.29 9.27 -8.43
N ARG A 112 -3.38 8.41 -9.45
CA ARG A 112 -4.17 8.66 -10.67
C ARG A 112 -5.64 8.95 -10.38
N ARG A 113 -6.17 8.42 -9.28
CA ARG A 113 -7.57 8.59 -8.86
C ARG A 113 -7.77 9.78 -7.92
N GLY A 114 -6.70 10.49 -7.53
CA GLY A 114 -6.78 11.60 -6.57
C GLY A 114 -7.01 11.15 -5.14
N VAL A 115 -6.72 9.89 -4.81
CA VAL A 115 -6.68 9.43 -3.42
C VAL A 115 -5.41 9.98 -2.79
N THR A 116 -5.50 10.49 -1.58
CA THR A 116 -4.34 11.06 -0.85
C THR A 116 -3.68 10.02 0.05
N ASN A 117 -2.42 10.26 0.44
CA ASN A 117 -1.73 9.42 1.43
C ASN A 117 -2.49 9.35 2.76
N ALA A 118 -3.15 10.44 3.18
CA ALA A 118 -3.98 10.44 4.39
C ALA A 118 -5.18 9.49 4.27
N MET A 119 -5.88 9.50 3.13
CA MET A 119 -6.98 8.56 2.86
C MET A 119 -6.48 7.11 2.84
N MET A 120 -5.35 6.85 2.16
CA MET A 120 -4.74 5.51 2.11
C MET A 120 -4.35 5.00 3.48
N ALA A 121 -3.64 5.80 4.28
CA ALA A 121 -3.19 5.41 5.61
C ALA A 121 -4.37 5.14 6.55
N ALA A 122 -5.41 5.98 6.51
CA ALA A 122 -6.62 5.79 7.30
C ALA A 122 -7.34 4.47 6.96
N MET A 123 -7.45 4.15 5.66
CA MET A 123 -8.11 2.91 5.25
C MET A 123 -7.26 1.66 5.50
N TRP A 124 -5.93 1.75 5.43
CA TRP A 124 -5.04 0.69 5.90
C TRP A 124 -5.20 0.42 7.40
N ASN A 125 -5.33 1.48 8.21
CA ASN A 125 -5.62 1.35 9.63
C ASN A 125 -6.97 0.65 9.85
N TRP A 126 -8.02 1.04 9.12
CA TRP A 126 -9.33 0.40 9.20
C TRP A 126 -9.27 -1.12 8.92
N VAL A 127 -8.59 -1.54 7.85
CA VAL A 127 -8.44 -2.97 7.53
C VAL A 127 -7.63 -3.68 8.61
N THR A 128 -6.58 -3.04 9.13
CA THR A 128 -5.75 -3.57 10.22
C THR A 128 -6.56 -3.79 11.48
N GLU A 129 -7.37 -2.82 11.89
CA GLU A 129 -8.25 -2.92 13.04
C GLU A 129 -9.26 -4.07 12.88
N LYS A 130 -9.91 -4.17 11.72
CA LYS A 130 -10.91 -5.22 11.47
C LYS A 130 -10.30 -6.62 11.46
N VAL A 131 -9.12 -6.80 10.86
CA VAL A 131 -8.40 -8.08 10.92
C VAL A 131 -8.03 -8.43 12.36
N SER A 132 -7.58 -7.46 13.16
CA SER A 132 -7.25 -7.69 14.57
C SER A 132 -8.47 -8.05 15.41
N GLU A 133 -9.60 -7.35 15.23
CA GLU A 133 -10.87 -7.70 15.88
C GLU A 133 -11.28 -9.14 15.57
N LYS A 134 -11.25 -9.51 14.28
CA LYS A 134 -11.60 -10.86 13.83
C LYS A 134 -10.65 -11.91 14.37
N ALA A 135 -9.34 -11.64 14.39
CA ALA A 135 -8.33 -12.53 14.95
C ALA A 135 -8.62 -12.83 16.43
N ARG A 136 -8.85 -11.81 17.27
CA ARG A 136 -9.16 -11.99 18.70
C ARG A 136 -10.46 -12.75 18.93
N ALA A 137 -11.43 -12.61 18.05
CA ALA A 137 -12.73 -13.27 18.18
C ALA A 137 -12.69 -14.77 17.79
N HIS A 138 -11.74 -15.18 16.93
CA HIS A 138 -11.76 -16.53 16.32
C HIS A 138 -10.51 -17.37 16.62
N LEU A 139 -9.46 -16.79 17.19
CA LEU A 139 -8.20 -17.47 17.47
C LEU A 139 -7.87 -17.46 18.96
N PRO A 140 -7.12 -18.46 19.46
CA PRO A 140 -6.49 -18.39 20.77
C PRO A 140 -5.62 -17.12 20.91
N PRO A 141 -5.47 -16.55 22.12
CA PRO A 141 -4.78 -15.26 22.31
C PRO A 141 -3.38 -15.15 21.68
N GLU A 142 -2.56 -16.21 21.77
CA GLU A 142 -1.21 -16.23 21.19
C GLU A 142 -1.23 -16.25 19.66
N GLU A 143 -2.16 -17.00 19.06
CA GLU A 143 -2.32 -17.06 17.61
C GLU A 143 -2.91 -15.77 17.05
N ALA A 144 -3.89 -15.18 17.75
CA ALA A 144 -4.43 -13.87 17.44
C ALA A 144 -3.31 -12.82 17.43
N ARG A 145 -2.50 -12.76 18.50
CA ARG A 145 -1.38 -11.83 18.61
C ARG A 145 -0.35 -12.02 17.50
N ALA A 146 0.00 -13.26 17.17
CA ALA A 146 0.94 -13.55 16.08
C ALA A 146 0.41 -13.05 14.73
N LEU A 147 -0.88 -13.30 14.44
CA LEU A 147 -1.54 -12.84 13.22
C LEU A 147 -1.60 -11.31 13.16
N GLU A 148 -2.03 -10.66 14.25
CA GLU A 148 -2.07 -9.20 14.36
C GLU A 148 -0.70 -8.57 14.07
N ASP A 149 0.36 -9.12 14.68
CA ASP A 149 1.72 -8.61 14.51
C ASP A 149 2.23 -8.78 13.08
N ALA A 150 1.97 -9.94 12.45
CA ALA A 150 2.32 -10.19 11.06
C ALA A 150 1.55 -9.28 10.10
N TRP A 151 0.23 -9.15 10.28
CA TRP A 151 -0.64 -8.30 9.47
C TRP A 151 -0.27 -6.82 9.60
N ARG A 152 -0.03 -6.35 10.83
CA ARG A 152 0.38 -4.97 11.09
C ARG A 152 1.71 -4.66 10.40
N ARG A 153 2.73 -5.53 10.53
CA ARG A 153 4.00 -5.34 9.83
C ARG A 153 3.81 -5.31 8.31
N LEU A 154 2.93 -6.14 7.75
CA LEU A 154 2.58 -6.11 6.33
C LEU A 154 1.96 -4.78 5.93
N ALA A 155 0.93 -4.34 6.66
CA ALA A 155 0.21 -3.09 6.41
C ALA A 155 1.14 -1.88 6.43
N PHE A 156 2.01 -1.76 7.44
CA PHE A 156 2.97 -0.66 7.52
C PHE A 156 4.04 -0.71 6.43
N THR A 157 4.51 -1.91 6.07
CA THR A 157 5.48 -2.08 4.97
C THR A 157 4.87 -1.69 3.63
N ALA A 158 3.64 -2.14 3.36
CA ALA A 158 2.91 -1.76 2.14
C ALA A 158 2.58 -0.26 2.12
N THR A 159 2.20 0.31 3.26
CA THR A 159 1.93 1.76 3.39
C THR A 159 3.19 2.58 3.11
N ALA A 160 4.36 2.17 3.59
CA ALA A 160 5.62 2.84 3.30
C ALA A 160 5.96 2.81 1.81
N LEU A 161 5.80 1.64 1.16
CA LEU A 161 6.01 1.49 -0.29
C LEU A 161 5.06 2.40 -1.10
N ILE A 162 3.79 2.39 -0.74
CA ILE A 162 2.77 3.23 -1.38
C ILE A 162 3.06 4.72 -1.18
N ALA A 163 3.37 5.13 0.04
CA ALA A 163 3.55 6.54 0.39
C ALA A 163 4.76 7.17 -0.32
N GLU A 164 5.87 6.42 -0.43
CA GLU A 164 7.05 6.89 -1.16
C GLU A 164 6.76 7.01 -2.67
N GLU A 165 6.04 6.04 -3.24
CA GLU A 165 5.68 6.07 -4.67
C GLU A 165 4.80 7.28 -5.02
N TYR A 166 4.00 7.80 -4.08
CA TYR A 166 3.25 9.04 -4.33
C TYR A 166 4.18 10.22 -4.60
N LEU A 167 5.19 10.42 -3.75
CA LEU A 167 6.12 11.53 -3.89
C LEU A 167 6.97 11.37 -5.14
N GLN A 168 7.55 10.18 -5.33
CA GLN A 168 8.37 9.88 -6.50
C GLN A 168 7.57 10.02 -7.80
N GLY A 169 6.34 9.54 -7.83
CA GLY A 169 5.47 9.66 -9.00
C GLY A 169 5.17 11.11 -9.38
N TYR A 170 4.95 12.01 -8.41
CA TYR A 170 4.76 13.44 -8.70
C TYR A 170 6.05 14.11 -9.19
N LEU A 171 7.19 13.85 -8.52
CA LEU A 171 8.48 14.44 -8.89
C LEU A 171 8.93 13.99 -10.27
N GLU A 172 8.77 12.71 -10.59
CA GLU A 172 9.08 12.16 -11.91
C GLU A 172 8.17 12.77 -12.98
N ALA A 173 6.85 12.85 -12.73
CA ALA A 173 5.93 13.45 -13.69
C ALA A 173 6.28 14.91 -14.00
N LEU A 174 6.68 15.69 -13.00
CA LEU A 174 7.15 17.07 -13.17
C LEU A 174 8.47 17.12 -13.94
N ALA A 175 9.45 16.31 -13.57
CA ALA A 175 10.74 16.25 -14.25
C ALA A 175 10.58 15.91 -15.74
N LEU A 176 9.76 14.90 -16.06
CA LEU A 176 9.50 14.50 -17.45
C LEU A 176 8.76 15.59 -18.23
N SER A 177 7.79 16.27 -17.60
CA SER A 177 7.10 17.42 -18.20
C SER A 177 8.08 18.54 -18.56
N ASP A 178 9.05 18.80 -17.69
CA ASP A 178 10.05 19.86 -17.84
C ASP A 178 11.29 19.40 -18.64
N ARG A 179 11.30 18.16 -19.14
CA ARG A 179 12.41 17.52 -19.86
C ARG A 179 13.72 17.51 -19.05
N GLN A 180 13.60 17.30 -17.76
CA GLN A 180 14.72 17.16 -16.83
C GLN A 180 14.94 15.68 -16.46
N ASP A 181 16.14 15.37 -16.01
CA ASP A 181 16.43 14.06 -15.43
C ASP A 181 15.66 13.89 -14.10
N PRO A 182 14.85 12.81 -13.93
CA PRO A 182 14.04 12.62 -12.73
C PRO A 182 14.82 12.54 -11.42
N GLU A 183 15.99 11.90 -11.43
CA GLU A 183 16.81 11.74 -10.22
C GLU A 183 17.40 13.08 -9.79
N ALA A 184 18.00 13.82 -10.73
CA ALA A 184 18.52 15.16 -10.47
C ALA A 184 17.41 16.13 -10.04
N PHE A 185 16.21 16.01 -10.61
CA PHE A 185 15.06 16.81 -10.21
C PHE A 185 14.63 16.54 -8.76
N ALA A 186 14.55 15.26 -8.37
CA ALA A 186 14.20 14.88 -7.01
C ALA A 186 15.22 15.39 -5.99
N GLN A 187 16.53 15.26 -6.29
CA GLN A 187 17.59 15.81 -5.44
C GLN A 187 17.48 17.32 -5.28
N LYS A 188 17.24 18.04 -6.39
CA LYS A 188 17.00 19.49 -6.37
C LYS A 188 15.79 19.86 -5.51
N ALA A 189 14.68 19.14 -5.65
CA ALA A 189 13.47 19.35 -4.85
C ALA A 189 13.76 19.16 -3.34
N GLN A 190 14.51 18.12 -2.98
CA GLN A 190 14.91 17.86 -1.59
C GLN A 190 15.81 18.98 -1.03
N MET A 191 16.81 19.45 -1.79
CA MET A 191 17.67 20.57 -1.38
C MET A 191 16.88 21.86 -1.20
N ALA A 192 15.96 22.16 -2.13
CA ALA A 192 15.09 23.33 -2.04
C ALA A 192 14.17 23.25 -0.80
N ALA A 193 13.59 22.09 -0.52
CA ALA A 193 12.78 21.86 0.68
C ALA A 193 13.62 22.08 1.95
N ALA A 194 14.82 21.52 2.03
CA ALA A 194 15.71 21.69 3.19
C ALA A 194 16.06 23.18 3.44
N ALA A 195 16.36 23.94 2.39
CA ALA A 195 16.67 25.37 2.48
C ALA A 195 15.47 26.22 2.94
N LEU A 196 14.25 25.87 2.51
CA LEU A 196 13.02 26.53 2.95
C LEU A 196 12.69 26.18 4.41
N LEU A 197 12.80 24.90 4.79
CA LEU A 197 12.48 24.45 6.14
C LEU A 197 13.49 24.95 7.18
N ALA A 198 14.76 25.18 6.80
CA ALA A 198 15.75 25.78 7.68
C ALA A 198 15.39 27.21 8.15
N GLN A 199 14.45 27.87 7.47
CA GLN A 199 13.97 29.21 7.83
C GLN A 199 12.77 29.15 8.78
N ILE A 200 12.19 27.97 9.01
CA ILE A 200 11.06 27.77 9.91
C ILE A 200 11.62 27.35 11.27
N SER A 201 11.46 28.21 12.28
CA SER A 201 11.71 27.82 13.68
C SER A 201 10.52 26.97 14.17
N PRO A 202 10.76 25.84 14.87
CA PRO A 202 9.70 24.99 15.43
C PRO A 202 8.72 25.77 16.32
#